data_AF-A0A1B7VAC6-F1
#
_entry.id   AF-A0A1B7VAC6-F1
#
_cell.length_a   1.000
_cell.length_b   1.000
_cell.length_c   1.000
_cell.angle_alpha   90.00
_cell.angle_beta   90.00
_cell.angle_gamma   90.00
#
_symmetry.space_group_name_H-M   'P 1'
#
loop_
_entity.id
_entity.type
_entity.pdbx_description
1 polymer ?
#
loop_
_entity_poly.entity_id
_entity_poly.type
_entity_poly.pdbx_seq_one_letter_code
_entity_poly.pdbx_strand_id
1 'polypeptide(L)'
;MFEVTLEFLERFNENKLDNHTSMWYKKCDSFKEISNKSVRDILFLVTQSDINNRSKLKKDLLSDHVVGITFINFSNLKTIGEILFYNGIPFALWIRKDIKEINIEQTLNDIINEVNYLENLPSIIKGERINAKDDKNHIGNHLSLICDTDNLCLPPTSKLSMP
;
A
#
# COMPACT_ATOMS: atom_id res chain seq x y z
N MET A 1 -16.14 10.96 0.43
CA MET A 1 -14.69 11.22 0.51
C MET A 1 -14.18 10.47 1.73
N PHE A 2 -13.40 9.39 1.56
CA PHE A 2 -12.80 8.67 2.68
C PHE A 2 -11.36 8.35 2.29
N GLU A 3 -10.44 9.20 2.73
CA GLU A 3 -9.07 8.79 2.93
C GLU A 3 -9.09 7.84 4.14
N VAL A 4 -8.76 6.57 3.91
CA VAL A 4 -8.70 5.58 4.99
C VAL A 4 -7.25 5.45 5.38
N THR A 5 -6.83 6.31 6.31
CA THR A 5 -5.54 6.17 6.99
C THR A 5 -5.71 5.11 8.08
N LEU A 6 -5.01 3.98 7.94
CA LEU A 6 -4.93 2.94 8.97
C LEU A 6 -3.62 3.13 9.70
N GLU A 7 -3.69 3.70 10.90
CA GLU A 7 -2.55 3.87 11.78
C GLU A 7 -2.44 2.64 12.70
N PHE A 8 -1.33 1.93 12.65
CA PHE A 8 -1.06 0.84 13.58
C PHE A 8 -0.30 1.40 14.78
N LEU A 9 -1.02 2.10 15.66
CA LEU A 9 -0.47 2.78 16.84
C LEU A 9 0.41 1.87 17.71
N GLU A 10 0.15 0.56 17.70
CA GLU A 10 0.96 -0.45 18.39
C GLU A 10 2.43 -0.48 17.92
N ARG A 11 2.70 -0.19 16.64
CA ARG A 11 4.06 -0.16 16.08
C ARG A 11 4.89 1.05 16.52
N PHE A 12 4.23 2.12 16.98
CA PHE A 12 4.88 3.34 17.49
C PHE A 12 5.32 3.22 18.95
N ASN A 13 5.06 2.09 19.59
CA ASN A 13 5.56 1.83 20.93
C ASN A 13 7.01 1.32 20.86
N GLU A 14 7.96 2.25 20.71
CA GLU A 14 9.41 1.94 20.65
C GLU A 14 9.91 1.11 21.86
N ASN A 15 9.22 1.21 22.99
CA ASN A 15 9.53 0.46 24.21
C ASN A 15 9.06 -1.01 24.15
N LYS A 16 8.35 -1.42 23.10
CA LYS A 16 7.87 -2.78 22.85
C LYS A 16 8.24 -3.22 21.43
N LEU A 17 9.51 -3.57 21.23
CA LEU A 17 9.91 -4.23 19.99
C LEU A 17 9.46 -5.69 20.01
N ASP A 18 8.30 -5.97 19.43
CA ASP A 18 7.88 -7.33 19.11
C ASP A 18 8.36 -7.77 17.71
N ASN A 19 8.17 -9.04 17.39
CA ASN A 19 8.62 -9.61 16.12
C ASN A 19 8.00 -8.91 14.88
N HIS A 20 6.76 -8.42 14.99
CA HIS A 20 6.05 -7.79 13.88
C HIS A 20 6.57 -6.38 13.63
N THR A 21 6.87 -5.66 14.70
CA THR A 21 7.50 -4.33 14.68
C THR A 21 8.91 -4.40 14.11
N SER A 22 9.71 -5.41 14.52
CA SER A 22 11.04 -5.64 13.92
C SER A 22 10.97 -5.97 12.42
N MET A 23 10.00 -6.79 12.00
CA MET A 23 9.76 -7.05 10.57
C MET A 23 9.41 -5.77 9.81
N TRP A 24 8.57 -4.92 10.38
CA TRP A 24 8.20 -3.65 9.77
C TRP A 24 9.42 -2.73 9.56
N TYR A 25 10.28 -2.56 10.57
CA TYR A 25 11.52 -1.80 10.41
C TYR A 25 12.41 -2.34 9.28
N LYS A 26 12.58 -3.66 9.21
CA LYS A 26 13.34 -4.30 8.12
C LYS A 26 12.73 -4.00 6.75
N LYS A 27 11.41 -4.05 6.61
CA LYS A 27 10.71 -3.69 5.37
C LYS A 27 10.92 -2.22 5.00
N CYS A 28 10.90 -1.34 5.98
CA CYS A 28 11.15 0.08 5.77
C CYS A 28 12.61 0.40 5.43
N ASP A 29 13.56 -0.38 5.92
CA ASP A 29 14.96 -0.27 5.52
C ASP A 29 15.18 -0.84 4.10
N SER A 30 14.62 -2.02 3.79
CA SER A 30 14.60 -2.55 2.42
C SER A 30 13.96 -1.55 1.46
N PHE A 31 12.94 -0.83 1.91
CA PHE A 31 12.30 0.22 1.13
C PHE A 31 13.28 1.35 0.74
N LYS A 32 14.12 1.83 1.66
CA LYS A 32 15.13 2.86 1.36
C LYS A 32 16.12 2.40 0.30
N GLU A 33 16.43 1.11 0.25
CA GLU A 33 17.35 0.53 -0.72
C GLU A 33 16.70 0.31 -2.11
N ILE A 34 15.39 0.08 -2.15
CA ILE A 34 14.63 -0.17 -3.38
C ILE A 34 13.83 1.04 -3.87
N SER A 35 14.07 2.23 -3.33
CA SER A 35 13.38 3.48 -3.73
C SER A 35 13.53 3.83 -5.22
N ASN A 36 14.57 3.30 -5.87
CA ASN A 36 14.84 3.46 -7.30
C ASN A 36 14.25 2.34 -8.17
N LYS A 37 13.53 1.36 -7.59
CA LYS A 37 12.84 0.31 -8.35
C LYS A 37 11.44 0.78 -8.77
N SER A 38 10.93 0.18 -9.83
CA SER A 38 9.54 0.38 -10.24
C SER A 38 8.61 -0.05 -9.10
N VAL A 39 7.53 0.70 -8.89
CA VAL A 39 6.48 0.35 -7.92
C VAL A 39 5.90 -1.04 -8.17
N ARG A 40 5.88 -1.48 -9.43
CA ARG A 40 5.44 -2.83 -9.81
C ARG A 40 6.30 -3.94 -9.19
N ASP A 41 7.61 -3.72 -9.07
CA ASP A 41 8.54 -4.75 -8.59
C ASP A 41 8.47 -4.94 -7.07
N ILE A 42 7.81 -3.99 -6.38
CA ILE A 42 7.77 -3.93 -4.92
C ILE A 42 6.38 -4.16 -4.34
N LEU A 43 5.37 -4.24 -5.21
CA LEU A 43 3.98 -4.54 -4.88
C LEU A 43 3.68 -6.03 -5.10
N PHE A 44 3.05 -6.64 -4.10
CA PHE A 44 2.48 -7.98 -4.23
C PHE A 44 0.96 -7.91 -4.35
N LEU A 45 0.39 -8.45 -5.42
CA LEU A 45 -1.06 -8.58 -5.58
C LEU A 45 -1.57 -9.72 -4.71
N VAL A 46 -2.38 -9.40 -3.70
CA VAL A 46 -3.04 -10.39 -2.86
C VAL A 46 -4.32 -10.84 -3.54
N THR A 47 -4.46 -12.15 -3.77
CA THR A 47 -5.68 -12.77 -4.31
C THR A 47 -6.47 -13.49 -3.21
N GLN A 48 -7.73 -13.85 -3.49
CA GLN A 48 -8.54 -14.62 -2.55
C GLN A 48 -7.94 -16.01 -2.27
N SER A 49 -7.27 -16.62 -3.27
CA SER A 49 -6.51 -17.86 -3.09
C SER A 49 -5.36 -17.71 -2.11
N ASP A 50 -4.68 -16.57 -2.09
CA ASP A 50 -3.56 -16.34 -1.17
C ASP A 50 -4.06 -16.19 0.27
N ILE A 51 -5.21 -15.54 0.48
CA ILE A 51 -5.83 -15.46 1.81
C ILE A 51 -6.22 -16.85 2.32
N ASN A 52 -6.71 -17.72 1.43
CA ASN A 52 -7.05 -19.10 1.77
C ASN A 52 -5.79 -19.93 2.11
N ASN A 53 -4.61 -19.53 1.60
CA ASN A 53 -3.33 -20.17 1.89
C ASN A 53 -2.38 -19.23 2.65
N ARG A 54 -2.73 -18.96 3.91
CA ARG A 54 -2.00 -18.02 4.78
C ARG A 54 -0.51 -18.35 4.94
N SER A 55 -0.12 -19.62 4.94
CA SER A 55 1.29 -20.02 5.09
C SER A 55 2.12 -19.67 3.86
N LYS A 56 1.57 -19.91 2.66
CA LYS A 56 2.19 -19.49 1.40
C LYS A 56 2.25 -17.96 1.31
N LEU A 57 1.13 -17.28 1.58
CA LEU A 57 1.06 -15.81 1.57
C LEU A 57 2.12 -15.21 2.51
N LYS A 58 2.27 -15.73 3.73
CA LYS A 58 3.33 -15.27 4.65
C LYS A 58 4.72 -15.44 4.06
N LYS A 59 5.01 -16.57 3.40
CA LYS A 59 6.32 -16.80 2.77
C LYS A 59 6.58 -15.81 1.63
N ASP A 60 5.57 -15.56 0.80
CA ASP A 60 5.67 -14.63 -0.33
C ASP A 60 5.87 -13.18 0.17
N LEU A 61 5.13 -12.78 1.22
CA LEU A 61 5.26 -11.47 1.85
C LEU A 61 6.56 -11.27 2.65
N LEU A 62 7.23 -12.34 3.08
CA LEU A 62 8.52 -12.24 3.77
C LEU A 62 9.70 -11.91 2.84
N SER A 63 9.52 -11.96 1.52
CA SER A 63 10.54 -11.56 0.55
C SER A 63 10.92 -10.09 0.72
N ASP A 64 12.22 -9.77 0.84
CA ASP A 64 12.70 -8.39 1.04
C ASP A 64 12.36 -7.44 -0.12
N HIS A 65 11.97 -7.99 -1.28
CA HIS A 65 11.52 -7.20 -2.41
C HIS A 65 10.07 -6.71 -2.29
N VAL A 66 9.25 -7.35 -1.45
CA VAL A 66 7.84 -6.97 -1.27
C VAL A 66 7.74 -5.98 -0.12
N VAL A 67 7.49 -4.71 -0.40
CA VAL A 67 7.27 -3.66 0.62
C VAL A 67 5.91 -3.02 0.54
N GLY A 68 5.11 -3.34 -0.47
CA GLY A 68 3.71 -2.97 -0.50
C GLY A 68 2.86 -4.10 -1.03
N ILE A 69 1.55 -4.00 -0.82
CA ILE A 69 0.59 -4.96 -1.33
C ILE A 69 -0.58 -4.30 -2.02
N THR A 70 -1.18 -5.02 -2.96
CA THR A 70 -2.37 -4.58 -3.68
C THR A 70 -3.54 -5.49 -3.32
N PHE A 71 -4.67 -4.88 -2.97
CA PHE A 71 -5.93 -5.55 -2.73
C PHE A 71 -6.97 -5.09 -3.77
N ILE A 72 -7.48 -6.03 -4.55
CA ILE A 72 -8.56 -5.77 -5.51
C ILE A 72 -9.81 -6.50 -5.04
N ASN A 73 -10.93 -5.77 -4.95
CA ASN A 73 -12.23 -6.31 -4.59
C ASN A 73 -12.33 -6.96 -3.19
N PHE A 74 -11.44 -6.56 -2.27
CA PHE A 74 -11.50 -7.01 -0.87
C PHE A 74 -12.42 -6.13 -0.04
N SER A 75 -13.37 -6.74 0.65
CA SER A 75 -14.34 -6.04 1.50
C SER A 75 -14.04 -6.14 3.00
N ASN A 76 -13.11 -7.00 3.42
CA ASN A 76 -12.82 -7.21 4.85
C ASN A 76 -11.60 -6.39 5.29
N LEU A 77 -11.85 -5.16 5.77
CA LEU A 77 -10.82 -4.27 6.30
C LEU A 77 -10.04 -4.87 7.47
N LYS A 78 -10.67 -5.69 8.32
CA LYS A 78 -9.97 -6.36 9.42
C LYS A 78 -8.91 -7.33 8.89
N THR A 79 -9.24 -8.12 7.87
CA THR A 79 -8.28 -9.03 7.24
C THR A 79 -7.15 -8.27 6.56
N ILE A 80 -7.44 -7.15 5.89
CA ILE A 80 -6.41 -6.27 5.31
C ILE A 80 -5.47 -5.77 6.43
N GLY A 81 -6.04 -5.23 7.51
CA GLY A 81 -5.28 -4.75 8.66
C GLY A 81 -4.42 -5.84 9.30
N GLU A 82 -4.94 -7.05 9.50
CA GLU A 82 -4.18 -8.19 10.01
C GLU A 82 -3.02 -8.58 9.08
N ILE A 83 -3.24 -8.63 7.77
CA ILE A 83 -2.19 -8.94 6.79
C ILE A 83 -1.09 -7.88 6.85
N LEU A 84 -1.46 -6.60 6.86
CA LEU A 84 -0.49 -5.51 6.96
C LEU A 84 0.30 -5.60 8.26
N PHE A 85 -0.42 -5.70 9.39
CA PHE A 85 0.15 -5.73 10.73
C PHE A 85 1.15 -6.87 10.91
N TYR A 86 0.70 -8.12 10.73
CA TYR A 86 1.49 -9.31 11.06
C TYR A 86 2.65 -9.56 10.09
N ASN A 87 2.57 -9.02 8.87
CA ASN A 87 3.64 -9.17 7.86
C ASN A 87 4.56 -7.95 7.79
N GLY A 88 4.37 -6.95 8.65
CA GLY A 88 5.22 -5.76 8.69
C GLY A 88 5.16 -4.94 7.40
N ILE A 89 4.06 -5.01 6.65
CA ILE A 89 3.92 -4.29 5.38
C ILE A 89 3.65 -2.80 5.67
N PRO A 90 4.46 -1.88 5.14
CA PRO A 90 4.33 -0.44 5.43
C PRO A 90 3.22 0.28 4.66
N PHE A 91 2.82 -0.20 3.47
CA PHE A 91 1.73 0.42 2.71
C PHE A 91 0.95 -0.58 1.82
N ALA A 92 -0.24 -0.19 1.39
CA ALA A 92 -1.06 -0.95 0.46
C ALA A 92 -1.89 -0.09 -0.47
N LEU A 93 -2.10 -0.59 -1.69
CA LEU A 93 -3.14 -0.12 -2.59
C LEU A 93 -4.40 -0.95 -2.38
N TRP A 94 -5.53 -0.28 -2.20
CA TRP A 94 -6.82 -0.93 -2.02
C TRP A 94 -7.85 -0.40 -2.99
N ILE A 95 -8.42 -1.30 -3.78
CA ILE A 95 -9.52 -1.05 -4.70
C ILE A 95 -10.78 -1.74 -4.17
N ARG A 96 -11.85 -0.96 -4.04
CA ARG A 96 -13.14 -1.43 -3.52
C ARG A 96 -13.87 -2.35 -4.50
N LYS A 97 -14.68 -3.24 -3.94
CA LYS A 97 -15.39 -4.36 -4.61
C LYS A 97 -16.49 -3.94 -5.59
N ASP A 98 -16.94 -2.70 -5.52
CA ASP A 98 -18.14 -2.20 -6.20
C ASP A 98 -17.87 -1.50 -7.54
N ILE A 99 -16.63 -1.51 -8.03
CA ILE A 99 -16.30 -1.01 -9.36
C ILE A 99 -16.88 -1.91 -10.45
N LYS A 100 -17.61 -1.31 -11.40
CA LYS A 100 -18.13 -1.96 -12.61
C LYS A 100 -17.18 -1.91 -13.81
N GLU A 101 -15.95 -1.45 -13.60
CA GLU A 101 -14.94 -1.32 -14.65
C GLU A 101 -14.52 -2.70 -15.17
N ILE A 102 -14.49 -2.82 -16.50
CA ILE A 102 -14.32 -4.10 -17.20
C ILE A 102 -12.90 -4.68 -16.98
N ASN A 103 -11.92 -3.85 -16.59
CA ASN A 103 -10.52 -4.28 -16.49
C ASN A 103 -9.73 -3.57 -15.37
N ILE A 104 -10.20 -3.67 -14.13
CA ILE A 104 -9.59 -3.04 -12.94
C ILE A 104 -8.10 -3.35 -12.81
N GLU A 105 -7.69 -4.59 -13.04
CA GLU A 105 -6.28 -5.01 -12.95
C GLU A 105 -5.41 -4.29 -13.97
N GLN A 106 -5.88 -4.18 -15.22
CA GLN A 106 -5.15 -3.47 -16.26
C GLN A 106 -5.07 -1.97 -15.96
N THR A 107 -6.20 -1.32 -15.62
CA THR A 107 -6.23 0.10 -15.28
C THR A 107 -5.27 0.40 -14.12
N LEU A 108 -5.26 -0.45 -13.09
CA LEU A 108 -4.34 -0.29 -11.97
C LEU A 108 -2.87 -0.49 -12.40
N ASN A 109 -2.59 -1.51 -13.23
CA ASN A 109 -1.24 -1.73 -13.74
C ASN A 109 -0.76 -0.53 -14.56
N ASP A 110 -1.63 0.10 -15.35
CA ASP A 110 -1.28 1.27 -16.14
C ASP A 110 -0.92 2.45 -15.22
N ILE A 111 -1.75 2.72 -14.19
CA ILE A 111 -1.45 3.74 -13.16
C ILE A 111 -0.11 3.43 -12.46
N ILE A 112 0.15 2.17 -12.09
CA ILE A 112 1.38 1.77 -11.41
C ILE A 112 2.60 1.90 -12.35
N ASN A 113 2.44 1.59 -13.63
CA ASN A 113 3.51 1.68 -14.62
C ASN A 113 3.92 3.14 -14.90
N GLU A 114 3.01 4.10 -14.74
CA GLU A 114 3.33 5.53 -14.80
C GLU A 114 4.16 6.00 -13.59
N VAL A 115 4.18 5.21 -12.50
CA VAL A 115 4.91 5.55 -11.28
C VAL A 115 6.36 5.07 -11.36
N ASN A 116 7.24 5.94 -11.83
CA ASN A 116 8.68 5.68 -11.87
C ASN A 116 9.30 5.51 -10.47
N TYR A 117 8.79 6.24 -9.49
CA TYR A 117 9.29 6.25 -8.11
C TYR A 117 8.14 6.20 -7.13
N LEU A 118 8.24 5.38 -6.08
CA LEU A 118 7.16 5.21 -5.10
C LEU A 118 6.73 6.52 -4.43
N GLU A 119 7.66 7.46 -4.22
CA GLU A 119 7.36 8.80 -3.66
C GLU A 119 6.31 9.58 -4.48
N ASN A 120 6.15 9.28 -5.76
CA ASN A 120 5.16 9.91 -6.63
C ASN A 120 3.79 9.21 -6.58
N LEU A 121 3.70 8.02 -5.98
CA LEU A 121 2.47 7.24 -5.88
C LEU A 121 1.32 8.02 -5.20
N PRO A 122 1.52 8.73 -4.06
CA PRO A 122 0.46 9.52 -3.46
C PRO A 122 -0.05 10.63 -4.38
N SER A 123 0.85 11.31 -5.08
CA SER A 123 0.53 12.39 -6.02
C SER A 123 -0.27 11.89 -7.23
N ILE A 124 0.10 10.74 -7.80
CA ILE A 124 -0.61 10.10 -8.92
C ILE A 124 -2.01 9.69 -8.48
N ILE A 125 -2.16 9.04 -7.33
CA ILE A 125 -3.48 8.65 -6.80
C ILE A 125 -4.36 9.88 -6.55
N LYS A 126 -3.76 10.98 -6.07
CA LYS A 126 -4.48 12.26 -5.92
C LYS A 126 -4.92 12.82 -7.27
N GLY A 127 -4.09 12.71 -8.31
CA GLY A 127 -4.44 13.05 -9.69
C GLY A 127 -5.64 12.25 -10.19
N GLU A 128 -5.60 10.92 -10.03
CA GLU A 128 -6.70 10.02 -10.40
C GLU A 128 -8.01 10.36 -9.69
N ARG A 129 -7.95 10.76 -8.42
CA ARG A 129 -9.11 11.25 -7.66
C ARG A 129 -9.67 12.56 -8.20
N ILE A 130 -8.81 13.46 -8.67
CA ILE A 130 -9.23 14.74 -9.27
C ILE A 130 -9.92 14.48 -10.61
N ASN A 131 -9.37 13.56 -11.41
CA ASN A 131 -9.93 13.17 -12.71
C ASN A 131 -11.30 12.46 -12.55
N ALA A 132 -11.50 11.76 -11.44
CA ALA A 132 -12.73 11.02 -11.14
C ALA A 132 -13.96 11.89 -10.75
N LYS A 133 -13.83 13.22 -10.67
CA LYS A 133 -14.88 14.11 -10.13
C LYS A 133 -16.25 13.95 -10.81
N ASP A 134 -16.25 13.74 -12.11
CA ASP A 134 -17.47 13.68 -12.91
C ASP A 134 -17.91 12.25 -13.27
N ASP A 135 -17.09 11.23 -12.95
CA ASP A 135 -17.36 9.83 -13.25
C ASP A 135 -17.29 8.94 -12.00
N LYS A 136 -18.48 8.53 -11.52
CA LYS A 136 -18.63 7.64 -10.35
C LYS A 136 -18.00 6.26 -10.55
N ASN A 137 -17.80 5.81 -11.78
CA ASN A 137 -17.20 4.52 -12.07
C ASN A 137 -15.68 4.60 -12.24
N HIS A 138 -15.11 5.79 -12.27
CA HIS A 138 -13.67 6.00 -12.43
C HIS A 138 -12.90 5.42 -11.24
N ILE A 139 -11.82 4.69 -11.51
CA ILE A 139 -10.98 4.01 -10.52
C ILE A 139 -10.52 4.92 -9.37
N GLY A 140 -10.24 6.19 -9.66
CA GLY A 140 -9.88 7.20 -8.66
C GLY A 140 -10.88 7.38 -7.51
N ASN A 141 -12.18 7.12 -7.72
CA ASN A 141 -13.20 7.18 -6.66
C ASN A 141 -13.17 5.98 -5.70
N HIS A 142 -12.44 4.94 -6.07
CA HIS A 142 -12.43 3.64 -5.40
C HIS A 142 -11.03 3.18 -4.98
N LEU A 143 -9.99 3.86 -5.49
CA LEU A 143 -8.59 3.63 -5.18
C LEU A 143 -8.17 4.37 -3.91
N SER A 144 -7.69 3.61 -2.94
CA SER A 144 -7.17 4.10 -1.67
C SER A 144 -5.72 3.66 -1.49
N LEU A 145 -4.87 4.60 -1.09
CA LEU A 145 -3.55 4.30 -0.54
C LEU A 145 -3.71 4.18 0.97
N ILE A 146 -3.33 3.04 1.52
CA ILE A 146 -3.25 2.77 2.95
C ILE A 146 -1.76 2.84 3.31
N CYS A 147 -1.37 3.67 4.25
CA CYS A 147 0.01 3.79 4.70
C CYS A 147 0.07 4.00 6.22
N ASP A 148 1.18 3.58 6.82
CA ASP A 148 1.43 3.69 8.25
C ASP A 148 2.27 4.95 8.55
N THR A 149 1.59 6.06 8.88
CA THR A 149 2.11 7.42 9.14
C THR A 149 2.99 8.07 8.06
N ASP A 150 3.03 9.41 8.09
CA ASP A 150 3.40 10.25 6.95
C ASP A 150 4.85 10.15 6.43
N ASN A 151 5.84 9.55 7.11
CA ASN A 151 7.24 9.74 6.65
C ASN A 151 8.29 8.69 7.07
N LEU A 152 7.95 7.61 7.77
CA LEU A 152 8.99 6.70 8.26
C LEU A 152 9.51 5.73 7.18
N CYS A 153 8.71 5.44 6.16
CA CYS A 153 9.03 4.50 5.08
C CYS A 153 8.82 5.13 3.69
N LEU A 154 8.89 6.45 3.57
CA LEU A 154 9.11 7.19 2.33
C LEU A 154 10.43 7.96 2.53
N PRO A 155 11.31 8.10 1.53
CA PRO A 155 12.40 9.06 1.69
C PRO A 155 11.75 10.42 2.01
N PRO A 156 12.19 11.15 3.04
CA PRO A 156 11.54 12.39 3.43
C PRO A 156 11.69 13.41 2.30
N THR A 157 10.67 13.56 1.47
CA THR A 157 10.58 14.60 0.44
C THR A 157 9.74 15.78 0.93
N SER A 158 10.08 16.27 2.11
CA SER A 158 9.88 17.68 2.43
C SER A 158 10.66 18.06 3.67
N LYS A 159 11.69 18.89 3.50
CA LYS A 159 12.13 19.78 4.59
C LYS A 159 10.91 20.62 4.96
N LEU A 160 10.39 20.44 6.17
CA LEU A 160 9.48 21.39 6.80
C LEU A 160 10.23 22.72 6.95
N SER A 161 10.06 23.63 5.99
CA SER A 161 10.27 25.05 6.20
C SER A 161 9.04 25.57 6.92
N MET A 162 9.17 25.91 8.20
CA MET A 162 8.15 26.68 8.92
C MET A 162 8.33 28.17 8.60
N PRO A 163 7.23 28.95 8.47
CA PRO A 163 7.25 30.39 8.63
C PRO A 163 7.53 30.81 10.08
#